data_AF-A0A314ZUQ4-F1
#
_entry.id   AF-A0A314ZUQ4-F1
#
_cell.length_a   1.000
_cell.length_b   1.000
_cell.length_c   1.000
_cell.angle_alpha   90.00
_cell.angle_beta   90.00
_cell.angle_gamma   90.00
#
_symmetry.space_group_name_H-M   'P 1'
#
loop_
_entity.id
_entity.type
_entity.pdbx_description
1 polymer ?
#
loop_
_entity_poly.entity_id
_entity_poly.type
_entity_poly.pdbx_seq_one_letter_code
_entity_poly.pdbx_strand_id
1 'polypeptide(L)'
;MKIYDLLEERATLTPFRCGYGGFEFLRVLHLKHVDVTSEVVEYFMSNCPTLERLSILSATNLVDLRLVRPSISLKFLWIKYCLRRDSIEICDANLVSFVYVGLKINLLLGNMPSFVEASLFEFSECSSGADFLSLAFTQLSSFLSQLETLTLNIDGDYSCAFPVPTLPNLKHLELIVPADDQWALNNLTSFLKASPSLQRLINKLFYLLMLLEFSPPPYEPTEKSQFLTRELWEKLKIVLGEPLKMLKAPECLHHNLKIVEIVGYRGRINVVEHVMYLIENVVALEKLVIDPLTHWCYHPTGINRDIKDVKEEEEARDHAMHQLKKMFPSTVQFVCL
;
A
#
# COMPACT_ATOMS: atom_id res chain seq x y z
N MET A 1 -15.49 33.27 2.85
CA MET A 1 -16.24 32.70 3.98
C MET A 1 -15.51 31.44 4.41
N LYS A 2 -14.99 31.39 5.64
CA LYS A 2 -14.23 30.23 6.13
C LYS A 2 -15.24 29.19 6.62
N ILE A 3 -15.00 27.91 6.35
CA ILE A 3 -15.89 26.80 6.73
C ILE A 3 -16.10 26.70 8.26
N TYR A 4 -15.21 27.32 9.05
CA TYR A 4 -15.32 27.39 10.51
C TYR A 4 -16.50 28.23 11.02
N ASP A 5 -17.06 29.13 10.22
CA ASP A 5 -18.13 30.04 10.69
C ASP A 5 -19.53 29.36 10.74
N LEU A 6 -19.65 28.07 10.41
CA LEU A 6 -20.93 27.34 10.37
C LEU A 6 -21.11 26.29 11.49
N LEU A 7 -20.10 26.01 12.32
CA LEU A 7 -20.11 24.88 13.26
C LEU A 7 -20.01 25.27 14.74
N GLU A 8 -20.26 26.53 15.10
CA GLU A 8 -20.12 27.01 16.48
C GLU A 8 -21.44 27.47 17.13
N GLU A 9 -22.55 26.78 16.85
CA GLU A 9 -23.70 26.82 17.75
C GLU A 9 -24.13 25.41 18.15
N ARG A 10 -24.01 25.12 19.46
CA ARG A 10 -24.62 23.98 20.12
C ARG A 10 -26.14 24.03 19.92
N ALA A 11 -26.62 23.43 18.85
CA ALA A 11 -28.03 23.15 18.65
C ALA A 11 -28.18 21.68 18.23
N THR A 12 -28.98 20.94 18.99
CA THR A 12 -29.54 19.65 18.59
C THR A 12 -29.99 19.72 17.13
N LEU A 13 -29.35 18.93 16.26
CA LEU A 13 -29.65 18.89 14.82
C LEU A 13 -31.06 18.31 14.62
N THR A 14 -32.05 19.20 14.61
CA THR A 14 -33.22 18.98 13.75
C THR A 14 -32.75 19.16 12.31
N PRO A 15 -33.34 18.46 11.33
CA PRO A 15 -32.86 18.50 9.95
C PRO A 15 -33.07 19.91 9.40
N PHE A 16 -32.00 20.71 9.43
CA PHE A 16 -31.97 22.03 8.83
C PHE A 16 -32.15 21.87 7.32
N ARG A 17 -33.39 22.04 6.83
CA ARG A 17 -33.65 22.44 5.45
C ARG A 17 -33.21 23.89 5.29
N CYS A 18 -31.90 24.12 5.21
CA CYS A 18 -31.39 25.43 4.86
C CYS A 18 -31.58 25.62 3.35
N GLY A 19 -32.44 26.57 2.96
CA GLY A 19 -32.80 26.88 1.57
C GLY A 19 -31.70 27.54 0.73
N TYR A 20 -30.43 27.31 1.04
CA TYR A 20 -29.34 27.65 0.12
C TYR A 20 -29.15 26.47 -0.82
N GLY A 21 -29.24 26.73 -2.13
CA GLY A 21 -28.95 25.73 -3.17
C GLY A 21 -27.66 25.01 -2.83
N GLY A 22 -27.69 23.68 -2.95
CA GLY A 22 -26.54 22.82 -2.68
C GLY A 22 -25.30 23.24 -3.48
N PHE A 23 -24.17 22.58 -3.24
CA PHE A 23 -22.95 22.89 -3.98
C PHE A 23 -23.00 22.27 -5.39
N GLU A 24 -23.78 22.89 -6.29
CA GLU A 24 -24.12 22.38 -7.63
C GLU A 24 -22.92 22.10 -8.54
N PHE A 25 -21.77 22.72 -8.27
CA PHE A 25 -20.55 22.58 -9.06
C PHE A 25 -19.39 21.93 -8.29
N LEU A 26 -19.61 21.53 -7.03
CA LEU A 26 -18.55 20.93 -6.23
C LEU A 26 -18.22 19.54 -6.78
N ARG A 27 -17.00 19.38 -7.27
CA ARG A 27 -16.48 18.13 -7.84
C ARG A 27 -15.53 17.38 -6.93
N VAL A 28 -14.82 18.11 -6.08
CA VAL A 28 -13.77 17.54 -5.23
C VAL A 28 -13.95 18.11 -3.83
N LEU A 29 -14.07 17.23 -2.85
CA LEU A 29 -14.16 17.57 -1.44
C LEU A 29 -13.07 16.85 -0.65
N HIS A 30 -12.22 17.64 0.02
CA HIS A 30 -11.17 17.16 0.90
C HIS A 30 -11.47 17.61 2.34
N LEU A 31 -11.75 16.65 3.21
CA LEU A 31 -12.00 16.85 4.63
C LEU A 31 -10.79 16.31 5.39
N LYS A 32 -9.93 17.20 5.89
CA LYS A 32 -8.69 16.85 6.59
C LYS A 32 -8.70 17.40 8.00
N HIS A 33 -8.49 16.55 9.00
CA HIS A 33 -8.45 16.94 10.43
C HIS A 33 -9.71 17.71 10.87
N VAL A 34 -10.85 17.31 10.31
CA VAL A 34 -12.16 17.87 10.64
C VAL A 34 -13.04 16.77 11.21
N ASP A 35 -13.92 17.15 12.12
CA ASP A 35 -14.81 16.21 12.78
C ASP A 35 -15.98 15.86 11.86
N VAL A 36 -15.84 14.76 11.11
CA VAL A 36 -16.83 14.29 10.14
C VAL A 36 -17.61 13.12 10.72
N THR A 37 -18.93 13.28 10.83
CA THR A 37 -19.87 12.18 11.10
C THR A 37 -20.43 11.63 9.79
N SER A 38 -21.10 10.49 9.86
CA SER A 38 -21.82 9.90 8.71
C SER A 38 -22.87 10.85 8.11
N GLU A 39 -23.58 11.59 8.96
CA GLU A 39 -24.60 12.57 8.56
C GLU A 39 -24.01 13.68 7.67
N VAL A 40 -22.79 14.12 7.98
CA VAL A 40 -22.10 15.14 7.17
C VAL A 40 -21.77 14.60 5.78
N VAL A 41 -21.36 13.33 5.68
CA VAL A 41 -21.09 12.70 4.38
C VAL A 41 -22.39 12.57 3.57
N GLU A 42 -23.46 12.10 4.18
CA GLU A 42 -24.79 12.00 3.55
C GLU A 42 -25.32 13.35 3.07
N TYR A 43 -25.09 14.42 3.84
CA TYR A 43 -25.42 15.79 3.43
C TYR A 43 -24.72 16.16 2.13
N PHE A 44 -23.40 15.92 2.01
CA PHE A 44 -22.67 16.23 0.78
C PHE A 44 -23.12 15.34 -0.39
N MET A 45 -23.40 14.06 -0.16
CA MET A 45 -23.92 13.17 -1.21
C MET A 45 -25.29 13.62 -1.75
N SER A 46 -26.11 14.22 -0.89
CA SER A 46 -27.46 14.68 -1.25
C SER A 46 -27.48 16.08 -1.86
N ASN A 47 -26.51 16.93 -1.51
CA ASN A 47 -26.48 18.34 -1.92
C ASN A 47 -25.39 18.69 -2.94
N CYS A 48 -24.56 17.73 -3.36
CA CYS A 48 -23.48 17.95 -4.32
C CYS A 48 -23.60 16.95 -5.50
N PRO A 49 -24.51 17.18 -6.46
CA PRO A 49 -24.80 16.24 -7.54
C PRO A 49 -23.62 16.02 -8.50
N THR A 50 -22.62 16.92 -8.51
CA THR A 50 -21.41 16.81 -9.33
C THR A 50 -20.21 16.27 -8.58
N LEU A 51 -20.33 15.84 -7.33
CA LEU A 51 -19.19 15.42 -6.52
C LEU A 51 -18.56 14.14 -7.10
N GLU A 52 -17.35 14.26 -7.62
CA GLU A 52 -16.60 13.17 -8.25
C GLU A 52 -15.59 12.53 -7.30
N ARG A 53 -15.05 13.30 -6.35
CA ARG A 53 -14.04 12.83 -5.39
C ARG A 53 -14.34 13.30 -3.98
N LEU A 54 -14.41 12.35 -3.06
CA LEU A 54 -14.47 12.59 -1.64
C LEU A 54 -13.22 11.99 -0.97
N SER A 55 -12.54 12.80 -0.17
CA SER A 55 -11.42 12.36 0.65
C SER A 55 -11.64 12.79 2.08
N ILE A 56 -11.61 11.83 2.99
CA ILE A 56 -11.72 12.00 4.44
C ILE A 56 -10.40 11.54 5.05
N LEU A 57 -9.73 12.43 5.77
CA LEU A 57 -8.43 12.21 6.39
C LEU A 57 -8.50 12.59 7.86
N SER A 58 -8.19 11.64 8.74
CA SER A 58 -8.11 11.83 10.19
C SER A 58 -9.40 12.41 10.78
N ALA A 59 -10.55 11.83 10.42
CA ALA A 59 -11.83 12.13 11.06
C ALA A 59 -12.02 11.26 12.31
N THR A 60 -12.33 11.88 13.44
CA THR A 60 -12.38 11.21 14.76
C THR A 60 -13.74 10.60 15.10
N ASN A 61 -14.82 11.06 14.47
CA ASN A 61 -16.19 10.64 14.77
C ASN A 61 -16.92 10.00 13.58
N LEU A 62 -16.19 9.56 12.54
CA LEU A 62 -16.76 8.65 11.54
C LEU A 62 -16.92 7.29 12.23
N VAL A 63 -18.10 6.65 12.13
CA VAL A 63 -18.37 5.35 12.78
C VAL A 63 -19.02 4.39 11.78
N ASP A 64 -20.07 4.80 11.08
CA ASP A 64 -20.72 3.95 10.07
C ASP A 64 -20.92 4.72 8.78
N LEU A 65 -20.10 4.44 7.76
CA LEU A 65 -20.27 5.06 6.45
C LEU A 65 -21.10 4.14 5.55
N ARG A 66 -22.32 4.55 5.26
CA ARG A 66 -23.21 3.81 4.36
C ARG A 66 -23.53 4.61 3.11
N LEU A 67 -23.01 4.15 1.98
CA LEU A 67 -23.21 4.72 0.65
C LEU A 67 -23.91 3.71 -0.25
N VAL A 68 -25.22 3.54 -0.05
CA VAL A 68 -26.06 2.71 -0.91
C VAL A 68 -26.75 3.61 -1.93
N ARG A 69 -26.49 3.37 -3.22
CA ARG A 69 -26.93 4.22 -4.34
C ARG A 69 -26.47 5.68 -4.19
N PRO A 70 -25.16 5.92 -3.99
CA PRO A 70 -24.64 7.29 -3.97
C PRO A 70 -24.91 7.98 -5.32
N SER A 71 -24.77 9.31 -5.36
CA SER A 71 -24.83 10.06 -6.60
C SER A 71 -23.98 9.39 -7.69
N ILE A 72 -24.51 9.29 -8.91
CA ILE A 72 -23.84 8.71 -10.07
C ILE A 72 -22.49 9.38 -10.39
N SER A 73 -22.23 10.56 -9.83
CA SER A 73 -21.03 11.35 -10.06
C SER A 73 -19.80 10.84 -9.30
N LEU A 74 -19.97 10.18 -8.15
CA LEU A 74 -18.85 9.84 -7.26
C LEU A 74 -18.01 8.70 -7.84
N LYS A 75 -16.75 9.00 -8.17
CA LYS A 75 -15.79 8.07 -8.77
C LYS A 75 -14.66 7.68 -7.84
N PHE A 76 -14.28 8.57 -6.91
CA PHE A 76 -13.13 8.39 -6.03
C PHE A 76 -13.52 8.60 -4.58
N LEU A 77 -13.26 7.60 -3.73
CA LEU A 77 -13.49 7.68 -2.29
C LEU A 77 -12.24 7.27 -1.54
N TRP A 78 -11.68 8.20 -0.76
CA TRP A 78 -10.50 7.97 0.07
C TRP A 78 -10.82 8.19 1.54
N ILE A 79 -10.58 7.19 2.38
CA ILE A 79 -10.78 7.24 3.82
C ILE A 79 -9.48 6.82 4.48
N LYS A 80 -8.83 7.74 5.20
CA LYS A 80 -7.48 7.54 5.71
C LYS A 80 -7.34 8.00 7.15
N TYR A 81 -6.69 7.19 7.98
CA TYR A 81 -6.39 7.42 9.39
C TYR A 81 -7.61 7.80 10.25
N CYS A 82 -8.77 7.22 9.94
CA CYS A 82 -9.94 7.26 10.83
C CYS A 82 -9.73 6.17 11.90
N LEU A 83 -9.72 6.58 13.17
CA LEU A 83 -9.23 5.74 14.29
C LEU A 83 -10.35 5.08 15.10
N ARG A 84 -11.61 5.22 14.69
CA ARG A 84 -12.73 4.52 15.32
C ARG A 84 -13.03 3.21 14.60
N ARG A 85 -13.81 2.37 15.29
CA ARG A 85 -14.16 1.05 14.80
C ARG A 85 -15.27 1.23 13.76
N ASP A 86 -14.84 1.36 12.52
CA ASP A 86 -15.73 1.79 11.45
C ASP A 86 -16.36 0.59 10.71
N SER A 87 -17.61 0.75 10.29
CA SER A 87 -18.18 -0.08 9.22
C SER A 87 -18.36 0.77 7.96
N ILE A 88 -18.00 0.20 6.81
CA ILE A 88 -18.14 0.88 5.52
C ILE A 88 -18.94 -0.02 4.60
N GLU A 89 -20.11 0.46 4.18
CA GLU A 89 -20.95 -0.19 3.19
C GLU A 89 -21.02 0.70 1.94
N ILE A 90 -20.63 0.17 0.79
CA ILE A 90 -20.73 0.85 -0.50
C ILE A 90 -21.39 -0.10 -1.49
N CYS A 91 -22.60 0.24 -1.91
CA CYS A 91 -23.41 -0.57 -2.82
C CYS A 91 -24.02 0.28 -3.93
N ASP A 92 -24.17 -0.31 -5.13
CA ASP A 92 -24.82 0.33 -6.29
C ASP A 92 -24.17 1.68 -6.67
N ALA A 93 -22.84 1.74 -6.68
CA ALA A 93 -22.07 2.96 -6.93
C ALA A 93 -21.29 2.89 -8.27
N ASN A 94 -21.09 4.04 -8.91
CA ASN A 94 -20.18 4.16 -10.07
C ASN A 94 -18.73 4.45 -9.66
N LEU A 95 -18.31 3.87 -8.53
CA LEU A 95 -16.99 4.10 -7.98
C LEU A 95 -15.93 3.45 -8.89
N VAL A 96 -14.88 4.21 -9.19
CA VAL A 96 -13.73 3.76 -9.98
C VAL A 96 -12.60 3.29 -9.06
N SER A 97 -12.39 4.02 -7.96
CA SER A 97 -11.25 3.88 -7.07
C SER A 97 -11.66 4.05 -5.61
N PHE A 98 -11.24 3.09 -4.79
CA PHE A 98 -11.45 3.12 -3.34
C PHE A 98 -10.11 2.98 -2.62
N VAL A 99 -9.86 3.87 -1.67
CA VAL A 99 -8.67 3.84 -0.83
C VAL A 99 -9.09 3.86 0.63
N TYR A 100 -8.66 2.85 1.36
CA TYR A 100 -8.82 2.75 2.80
C TYR A 100 -7.45 2.57 3.47
N VAL A 101 -7.14 3.43 4.44
CA VAL A 101 -5.92 3.33 5.26
C VAL A 101 -6.34 3.54 6.71
N GLY A 102 -6.27 2.53 7.58
CA GLY A 102 -6.81 2.67 8.93
C GLY A 102 -6.72 1.39 9.75
N LEU A 103 -7.47 1.31 10.84
CA LEU A 103 -7.57 0.10 11.64
C LEU A 103 -8.44 -0.95 10.93
N LYS A 104 -8.51 -2.17 11.48
CA LYS A 104 -9.41 -3.21 10.98
C LYS A 104 -10.86 -2.75 10.93
N ILE A 105 -11.50 -2.89 9.76
CA ILE A 105 -12.90 -2.52 9.54
C ILE A 105 -13.73 -3.64 8.90
N ASN A 106 -15.03 -3.55 9.13
CA ASN A 106 -16.00 -4.34 8.37
C ASN A 106 -16.35 -3.57 7.09
N LEU A 107 -15.76 -3.97 5.97
CA LEU A 107 -16.00 -3.38 4.66
C LEU A 107 -16.92 -4.27 3.83
N LEU A 108 -18.04 -3.73 3.37
CA LEU A 108 -19.00 -4.39 2.49
C LEU A 108 -19.06 -3.62 1.18
N LEU A 109 -18.58 -4.24 0.11
CA LEU A 109 -18.57 -3.67 -1.24
C LEU A 109 -19.47 -4.50 -2.14
N GLY A 110 -20.40 -3.84 -2.84
CA GLY A 110 -21.35 -4.52 -3.71
C GLY A 110 -21.68 -3.72 -4.97
N ASN A 111 -21.84 -4.42 -6.10
CA ASN A 111 -22.38 -3.87 -7.35
C ASN A 111 -21.77 -2.52 -7.79
N MET A 112 -20.54 -2.55 -8.28
CA MET A 112 -19.83 -1.37 -8.81
C MET A 112 -19.17 -1.71 -10.17
N PRO A 113 -19.86 -1.49 -11.30
CA PRO A 113 -19.40 -1.98 -12.60
C PRO A 113 -18.15 -1.28 -13.13
N SER A 114 -17.82 -0.08 -12.62
CA SER A 114 -16.65 0.71 -13.04
C SER A 114 -15.45 0.59 -12.08
N PHE A 115 -15.53 -0.29 -11.08
CA PHE A 115 -14.54 -0.38 -10.01
C PHE A 115 -13.27 -1.11 -10.46
N VAL A 116 -12.16 -0.39 -10.60
CA VAL A 116 -10.92 -0.93 -11.19
C VAL A 116 -9.70 -0.76 -10.28
N GLU A 117 -9.81 0.04 -9.23
CA GLU A 117 -8.71 0.33 -8.31
C GLU A 117 -9.14 0.17 -6.85
N ALA A 118 -8.37 -0.64 -6.12
CA ALA A 118 -8.52 -0.81 -4.68
C ALA A 118 -7.19 -0.61 -3.97
N SER A 119 -7.19 0.15 -2.89
CA SER A 119 -6.05 0.28 -1.97
C SER A 119 -6.55 0.04 -0.56
N LEU A 120 -6.10 -1.05 0.07
CA LEU A 120 -6.47 -1.41 1.44
C LEU A 120 -5.20 -1.49 2.27
N PHE A 121 -5.12 -0.68 3.32
CA PHE A 121 -4.01 -0.64 4.24
C PHE A 121 -4.53 -0.71 5.69
N GLU A 122 -4.16 -1.75 6.41
CA GLU A 122 -4.58 -1.95 7.80
C GLU A 122 -3.41 -1.77 8.79
N PHE A 123 -3.58 -0.91 9.80
CA PHE A 123 -2.73 -0.88 11.00
C PHE A 123 -3.32 -1.87 12.00
N SER A 124 -2.60 -2.94 12.33
CA SER A 124 -3.04 -3.93 13.31
C SER A 124 -1.87 -4.34 14.20
N GLU A 125 -2.00 -4.16 15.51
CA GLU A 125 -1.05 -4.69 16.51
C GLU A 125 -1.37 -6.14 16.92
N CYS A 126 -2.53 -6.69 16.52
CA CYS A 126 -3.10 -7.91 17.13
C CYS A 126 -3.60 -8.99 16.15
N SER A 127 -3.62 -8.74 14.84
CA SER A 127 -3.98 -9.75 13.81
C SER A 127 -2.75 -10.22 13.04
N SER A 128 -2.76 -11.49 12.63
CA SER A 128 -1.78 -11.98 11.66
C SER A 128 -2.09 -11.38 10.29
N GLY A 129 -1.08 -11.13 9.45
CA GLY A 129 -1.30 -10.66 8.08
C GLY A 129 -2.20 -11.56 7.24
N ALA A 130 -2.19 -12.86 7.53
CA ALA A 130 -3.05 -13.82 6.84
C ALA A 130 -4.52 -13.50 7.05
N ASP A 131 -4.89 -13.03 8.25
CA ASP A 131 -6.25 -12.60 8.56
C ASP A 131 -6.63 -11.37 7.74
N PHE A 132 -5.70 -10.41 7.58
CA PHE A 132 -5.91 -9.22 6.76
C PHE A 132 -6.09 -9.57 5.29
N LEU A 133 -5.17 -10.33 4.69
CA LEU A 133 -5.28 -10.71 3.28
C LEU A 133 -6.54 -11.53 3.00
N SER A 134 -6.88 -12.46 3.89
CA SER A 134 -8.13 -13.23 3.81
C SER A 134 -9.35 -12.33 3.80
N LEU A 135 -9.40 -11.36 4.72
CA LEU A 135 -10.49 -10.41 4.81
C LEU A 135 -10.56 -9.51 3.57
N ALA A 136 -9.43 -8.92 3.15
CA ALA A 136 -9.34 -8.05 1.99
C ALA A 136 -9.85 -8.75 0.71
N PHE A 137 -9.40 -9.98 0.45
CA PHE A 137 -9.86 -10.73 -0.72
C PHE A 137 -11.30 -11.22 -0.61
N THR A 138 -11.79 -11.48 0.60
CA THR A 138 -13.21 -11.77 0.82
C THR A 138 -14.07 -10.56 0.44
N GLN A 139 -13.66 -9.36 0.86
CA GLN A 139 -14.34 -8.10 0.59
C GLN A 139 -14.28 -7.69 -0.89
N LEU A 140 -13.17 -7.99 -1.57
CA LEU A 140 -12.95 -7.69 -2.99
C LEU A 140 -13.42 -8.79 -3.94
N SER A 141 -13.94 -9.90 -3.43
CA SER A 141 -14.23 -11.13 -4.19
C SER A 141 -15.04 -10.91 -5.47
N SER A 142 -16.03 -10.01 -5.43
CA SER A 142 -16.89 -9.69 -6.58
C SER A 142 -16.20 -8.86 -7.67
N PHE A 143 -15.01 -8.32 -7.39
CA PHE A 143 -14.32 -7.37 -8.25
C PHE A 143 -12.96 -7.88 -8.77
N LEU A 144 -12.52 -9.07 -8.37
CA LEU A 144 -11.19 -9.61 -8.71
C LEU A 144 -10.92 -9.64 -10.23
N SER A 145 -11.95 -9.93 -11.02
CA SER A 145 -11.85 -9.98 -12.48
C SER A 145 -11.87 -8.61 -13.17
N GLN A 146 -12.21 -7.52 -12.50
CA GLN A 146 -12.25 -6.17 -13.08
C GLN A 146 -11.14 -5.25 -12.56
N LEU A 147 -10.52 -5.60 -11.41
CA LEU A 147 -9.41 -4.84 -10.85
C LEU A 147 -8.23 -4.76 -11.80
N GLU A 148 -7.79 -3.55 -12.09
CA GLU A 148 -6.58 -3.24 -12.86
C GLU A 148 -5.44 -2.75 -11.97
N THR A 149 -5.76 -2.14 -10.82
CA THR A 149 -4.79 -1.64 -9.84
C THR A 149 -5.15 -2.11 -8.43
N LEU A 150 -4.16 -2.64 -7.72
CA LEU A 150 -4.33 -3.11 -6.35
C LEU A 150 -3.16 -2.65 -5.48
N THR A 151 -3.47 -2.13 -4.30
CA THR A 151 -2.47 -1.81 -3.27
C THR A 151 -2.84 -2.49 -1.96
N LEU A 152 -1.90 -3.24 -1.37
CA LEU A 152 -2.10 -3.95 -0.12
C LEU A 152 -0.86 -3.83 0.77
N ASN A 153 -1.04 -3.79 2.09
CA ASN A 153 0.05 -4.15 3.00
C ASN A 153 0.07 -5.65 3.26
N ILE A 154 1.26 -6.21 3.34
CA ILE A 154 1.51 -7.59 3.74
C ILE A 154 2.31 -7.48 5.03
N ASP A 155 1.66 -7.72 6.17
CA ASP A 155 2.33 -7.64 7.47
C ASP A 155 2.09 -8.94 8.24
N GLY A 156 3.09 -9.81 8.40
CA GLY A 156 2.97 -10.88 9.39
C GLY A 156 3.72 -12.17 9.11
N ASP A 157 3.82 -12.95 10.18
CA ASP A 157 4.54 -14.21 10.39
C ASP A 157 3.94 -15.39 9.59
N TYR A 158 4.17 -15.43 8.28
CA TYR A 158 3.64 -16.50 7.43
C TYR A 158 4.55 -17.72 7.40
N SER A 159 4.36 -18.68 8.30
CA SER A 159 4.99 -20.01 8.14
C SER A 159 4.59 -20.75 6.84
N CYS A 160 3.58 -20.27 6.08
CA CYS A 160 3.07 -20.86 4.85
C CYS A 160 2.55 -19.79 3.85
N ALA A 161 2.66 -20.06 2.55
CA ALA A 161 2.17 -19.17 1.49
C ALA A 161 0.64 -18.99 1.55
N PHE A 162 0.16 -17.74 1.63
CA PHE A 162 -1.27 -17.42 1.52
C PHE A 162 -1.76 -17.65 0.08
N PRO A 163 -2.90 -18.34 -0.14
CA PRO A 163 -3.46 -18.55 -1.47
C PRO A 163 -4.09 -17.26 -1.98
N VAL A 164 -3.33 -16.51 -2.78
CA VAL A 164 -3.81 -15.30 -3.46
C VAL A 164 -4.79 -15.72 -4.57
N PRO A 165 -6.02 -15.18 -4.61
CA PRO A 165 -6.98 -15.51 -5.66
C PRO A 165 -6.53 -14.94 -7.01
N THR A 166 -7.01 -15.50 -8.11
CA THR A 166 -6.63 -15.03 -9.45
C THR A 166 -7.10 -13.59 -9.70
N LEU A 167 -6.18 -12.76 -10.21
CA LEU A 167 -6.35 -11.35 -10.53
C LEU A 167 -6.05 -11.16 -12.03
N PRO A 168 -6.94 -11.62 -12.92
CA PRO A 168 -6.63 -11.85 -14.33
C PRO A 168 -6.34 -10.56 -15.12
N ASN A 169 -6.92 -9.43 -14.71
CA ASN A 169 -6.81 -8.14 -15.39
C ASN A 169 -5.92 -7.14 -14.65
N LEU A 170 -5.26 -7.57 -13.57
CA LEU A 170 -4.42 -6.70 -12.78
C LEU A 170 -3.18 -6.30 -13.58
N LYS A 171 -2.98 -4.99 -13.76
CA LYS A 171 -1.86 -4.39 -14.50
C LYS A 171 -0.85 -3.75 -13.56
N HIS A 172 -1.31 -3.23 -12.42
CA HIS A 172 -0.50 -2.53 -11.43
C HIS A 172 -0.72 -3.11 -10.04
N LEU A 173 0.36 -3.53 -9.40
CA LEU A 173 0.35 -4.03 -8.03
C LEU A 173 1.33 -3.24 -7.20
N GLU A 174 0.85 -2.74 -6.06
CA GLU A 174 1.68 -2.14 -5.02
C GLU A 174 1.57 -2.97 -3.75
N LEU A 175 2.69 -3.45 -3.23
CA LEU A 175 2.78 -4.19 -1.99
C LEU A 175 3.60 -3.40 -0.99
N ILE A 176 3.12 -3.25 0.23
CA ILE A 176 3.89 -2.70 1.34
C ILE A 176 4.29 -3.85 2.26
N VAL A 177 5.59 -4.13 2.38
CA VAL A 177 6.12 -5.33 3.04
C VAL A 177 7.21 -4.97 4.07
N PRO A 178 7.31 -5.71 5.19
CA PRO A 178 8.44 -5.57 6.10
C PRO A 178 9.72 -6.03 5.40
N ALA A 179 10.75 -5.20 5.44
CA ALA A 179 12.01 -5.47 4.74
C ALA A 179 12.79 -6.65 5.33
N ASP A 180 12.57 -6.96 6.61
CA ASP A 180 13.26 -8.01 7.36
C ASP A 180 12.46 -9.32 7.41
N ASP A 181 11.30 -9.40 6.74
CA ASP A 181 10.48 -10.61 6.68
C ASP A 181 11.08 -11.66 5.73
N GLN A 182 11.37 -12.85 6.27
CA GLN A 182 11.93 -13.98 5.52
C GLN A 182 10.92 -14.62 4.55
N TRP A 183 9.62 -14.34 4.73
CA TRP A 183 8.54 -14.91 3.92
C TRP A 183 8.01 -13.97 2.84
N ALA A 184 8.49 -12.74 2.81
CA ALA A 184 8.08 -11.73 1.84
C ALA A 184 8.31 -12.21 0.38
N LEU A 185 9.34 -13.02 0.11
CA LEU A 185 9.58 -13.62 -1.20
C LEU A 185 8.48 -14.61 -1.62
N ASN A 186 8.02 -15.45 -0.69
CA ASN A 186 6.96 -16.42 -0.95
C ASN A 186 5.64 -15.72 -1.24
N ASN A 187 5.34 -14.67 -0.47
CA ASN A 187 4.17 -13.84 -0.68
C ASN A 187 4.22 -13.15 -2.05
N LEU A 188 5.35 -12.50 -2.38
CA LEU A 188 5.57 -11.90 -3.69
C LEU A 188 5.35 -12.90 -4.82
N THR A 189 5.89 -14.11 -4.69
CA THR A 189 5.73 -15.20 -5.67
C THR A 189 4.25 -15.56 -5.87
N SER A 190 3.47 -15.67 -4.80
CA SER A 190 2.02 -15.95 -4.88
C SER A 190 1.28 -14.85 -5.64
N PHE A 191 1.60 -13.58 -5.40
CA PHE A 191 0.98 -12.46 -6.12
C PHE A 191 1.33 -12.45 -7.61
N LEU A 192 2.59 -12.75 -7.97
CA LEU A 192 3.01 -12.87 -9.36
C LEU A 192 2.27 -14.00 -10.09
N LYS A 193 2.12 -15.17 -9.43
CA LYS A 193 1.35 -16.30 -9.99
C LYS A 193 -0.12 -15.97 -10.18
N ALA A 194 -0.71 -15.24 -9.24
CA ALA A 194 -2.11 -14.85 -9.28
C ALA A 194 -2.42 -13.78 -10.34
N SER A 195 -1.42 -13.03 -10.81
CA SER A 195 -1.61 -11.79 -11.59
C SER A 195 -0.95 -11.88 -12.98
N PRO A 196 -1.39 -12.78 -13.88
CA PRO A 196 -0.67 -13.06 -15.13
C PRO A 196 -0.53 -11.87 -16.09
N SER A 197 -1.41 -10.87 -15.97
CA SER A 197 -1.40 -9.65 -16.80
C SER A 197 -0.62 -8.50 -16.18
N LEU A 198 0.08 -8.72 -15.07
CA LEU A 198 0.77 -7.67 -14.32
C LEU A 198 1.87 -7.01 -15.16
N GLN A 199 1.88 -5.69 -15.23
CA GLN A 199 2.83 -4.90 -16.02
C GLN A 199 3.78 -4.09 -15.15
N ARG A 200 3.31 -3.66 -13.97
CA ARG A 200 4.08 -2.90 -13.00
C ARG A 200 3.91 -3.47 -11.60
N LEU A 201 5.03 -3.69 -10.93
CA LEU A 201 5.11 -4.03 -9.52
C LEU A 201 5.84 -2.92 -8.77
N ILE A 202 5.24 -2.44 -7.69
CA ILE A 202 5.89 -1.56 -6.72
C ILE A 202 5.95 -2.31 -5.39
N ASN A 203 7.15 -2.55 -4.88
CA ASN A 203 7.38 -3.19 -3.59
C ASN A 203 7.96 -2.15 -2.61
N LYS A 204 7.11 -1.69 -1.69
CA LYS A 204 7.40 -0.66 -0.69
C LYS A 204 7.86 -1.32 0.61
N LEU A 205 9.09 -1.07 1.00
CA LEU A 205 9.74 -1.68 2.15
C LEU A 205 9.59 -0.79 3.39
N PHE A 206 9.06 -1.34 4.47
CA PHE A 206 9.11 -0.69 5.79
C PHE A 206 9.97 -1.49 6.76
N TYR A 207 10.57 -0.79 7.72
CA TYR A 207 11.48 -1.39 8.70
C TYR A 207 10.85 -1.24 10.07
N LEU A 208 10.60 -2.36 10.75
CA LEU A 208 9.95 -2.38 12.08
C LEU A 208 10.72 -1.57 13.14
N LEU A 209 12.04 -1.44 12.97
CA LEU A 209 12.89 -0.61 13.84
C LEU A 209 12.52 0.88 13.82
N MET A 210 11.89 1.40 12.75
CA MET A 210 11.39 2.79 12.71
C MET A 210 10.11 3.00 13.53
N LEU A 211 9.36 1.93 13.87
CA LEU A 211 8.10 2.03 14.63
C LEU A 211 8.31 1.91 16.15
N LEU A 212 9.48 1.46 16.60
CA LEU A 212 9.79 1.21 18.01
C LEU A 212 10.46 2.39 18.75
N GLU A 213 10.57 3.58 18.14
CA GLU A 213 11.19 4.74 18.80
C GLU A 213 10.36 5.37 19.95
N PHE A 214 9.29 4.71 20.41
CA PHE A 214 8.58 5.09 21.64
C PHE A 214 9.01 4.30 22.90
N SER A 215 10.06 3.47 22.84
CA SER A 215 10.70 2.93 24.05
C SER A 215 12.19 2.67 23.80
N PRO A 216 13.12 3.20 24.60
CA PRO A 216 14.53 2.89 24.44
C PRO A 216 14.77 1.42 24.86
N PRO A 217 15.22 0.52 23.97
CA PRO A 217 15.66 -0.80 24.42
C PRO A 217 16.95 -0.66 25.23
N PRO A 218 17.15 -1.44 26.31
CA PRO A 218 18.42 -1.49 27.04
C PRO A 218 19.50 -2.31 26.30
N TYR A 219 19.48 -2.32 24.98
CA TYR A 219 20.39 -3.13 24.17
C TYR A 219 21.03 -2.26 23.10
N GLU A 220 22.35 -2.10 23.19
CA GLU A 220 23.16 -1.57 22.11
C GLU A 220 22.88 -2.37 20.83
N PRO A 221 22.68 -1.73 19.67
CA PRO A 221 22.62 -2.45 18.41
C PRO A 221 23.98 -3.08 18.18
N THR A 222 24.06 -4.40 18.37
CA THR A 222 25.25 -5.17 18.01
C THR A 222 25.46 -5.02 16.51
N GLU A 223 26.62 -4.47 16.16
CA GLU A 223 27.20 -4.50 14.81
C GLU A 223 26.96 -5.86 14.15
N LYS A 224 26.05 -5.92 13.17
CA LYS A 224 26.03 -6.82 12.00
C LYS A 224 24.66 -6.81 11.31
N SER A 225 24.18 -5.65 10.84
CA SER A 225 23.43 -5.66 9.58
C SER A 225 24.46 -5.85 8.46
N GLN A 226 24.79 -7.11 8.16
CA GLN A 226 25.80 -7.41 7.15
C GLN A 226 25.32 -6.91 5.78
N PHE A 227 25.85 -5.77 5.35
CA PHE A 227 25.87 -5.43 3.93
C PHE A 227 26.59 -6.56 3.20
N LEU A 228 26.01 -7.07 2.13
CA LEU A 228 26.73 -7.96 1.21
C LEU A 228 27.92 -7.17 0.67
N THR A 229 29.13 -7.65 0.93
CA THR A 229 30.32 -7.18 0.21
C THR A 229 30.55 -8.11 -0.98
N ARG A 230 31.20 -7.61 -2.04
CA ARG A 230 31.61 -8.46 -3.18
C ARG A 230 32.40 -9.71 -2.71
N GLU A 231 33.16 -9.59 -1.64
CA GLU A 231 33.91 -10.70 -1.04
C GLU A 231 33.00 -11.73 -0.35
N LEU A 232 32.00 -11.28 0.41
CA LEU A 232 30.98 -12.15 1.02
C LEU A 232 30.14 -12.84 -0.06
N TRP A 233 29.86 -12.15 -1.16
CA TRP A 233 29.14 -12.70 -2.32
C TRP A 233 29.91 -13.82 -3.03
N GLU A 234 31.18 -13.61 -3.36
CA GLU A 234 32.00 -14.67 -3.98
C GLU A 234 32.24 -15.83 -3.02
N LYS A 235 32.38 -15.57 -1.71
CA LYS A 235 32.41 -16.62 -0.69
C LYS A 235 31.09 -17.41 -0.62
N LEU A 236 29.94 -16.75 -0.68
CA LEU A 236 28.62 -17.41 -0.69
C LEU A 236 28.41 -18.27 -1.94
N LYS A 237 28.81 -17.78 -3.12
CA LYS A 237 28.83 -18.58 -4.36
C LYS A 237 29.69 -19.83 -4.25
N ILE A 238 30.90 -19.70 -3.69
CA ILE A 238 31.87 -20.80 -3.55
C ILE A 238 31.41 -21.82 -2.50
N VAL A 239 30.81 -21.37 -1.39
CA VAL A 239 30.30 -22.24 -0.32
C VAL A 239 29.03 -22.99 -0.73
N LEU A 240 28.19 -22.40 -1.60
CA LEU A 240 26.90 -22.97 -2.00
C LEU A 240 26.93 -23.80 -3.30
N GLY A 241 28.03 -23.80 -4.05
CA GLY A 241 28.33 -24.77 -5.12
C GLY A 241 27.41 -24.76 -6.36
N GLU A 242 26.33 -23.98 -6.35
CA GLU A 242 25.33 -23.78 -7.40
C GLU A 242 24.72 -22.37 -7.22
N PRO A 243 24.00 -21.78 -8.22
CA PRO A 243 23.35 -20.48 -8.02
C PRO A 243 22.49 -20.61 -6.77
N LEU A 244 22.55 -19.59 -5.89
CA LEU A 244 21.81 -19.51 -4.63
C LEU A 244 20.54 -20.36 -4.73
N LYS A 245 20.47 -21.48 -3.99
CA LYS A 245 19.16 -22.08 -3.72
C LYS A 245 18.41 -21.07 -2.87
N MET A 246 17.85 -20.07 -3.55
CA MET A 246 16.92 -19.09 -3.04
C MET A 246 15.95 -19.87 -2.17
N LEU A 247 15.71 -19.42 -0.94
CA LEU A 247 14.80 -20.06 0.01
C LEU A 247 13.51 -20.55 -0.67
N LYS A 248 13.51 -21.78 -1.18
CA LYS A 248 12.43 -22.58 -1.82
C LYS A 248 11.24 -21.81 -2.45
N ALA A 249 11.46 -20.63 -3.01
CA ALA A 249 10.41 -19.90 -3.69
C ALA A 249 10.15 -20.62 -5.01
N PRO A 250 8.92 -21.08 -5.28
CA PRO A 250 8.67 -21.86 -6.48
C PRO A 250 8.85 -20.98 -7.72
N GLU A 251 9.46 -21.53 -8.77
CA GLU A 251 9.64 -20.84 -10.06
C GLU A 251 8.31 -20.26 -10.57
N CYS A 252 8.38 -19.05 -11.13
CA CYS A 252 7.24 -18.30 -11.64
C CYS A 252 7.64 -17.40 -12.81
N LEU A 253 7.72 -17.96 -14.02
CA LEU A 253 8.01 -17.16 -15.21
C LEU A 253 6.89 -16.15 -15.49
N HIS A 254 7.19 -14.87 -15.33
CA HIS A 254 6.25 -13.79 -15.54
C HIS A 254 6.54 -13.06 -16.86
N HIS A 255 5.60 -13.15 -17.80
CA HIS A 255 5.82 -12.71 -19.19
C HIS A 255 5.36 -11.28 -19.50
N ASN A 256 4.57 -10.66 -18.63
CA ASN A 256 3.99 -9.33 -18.88
C ASN A 256 4.57 -8.22 -17.99
N LEU A 257 5.33 -8.59 -16.95
CA LEU A 257 5.82 -7.65 -15.95
C LEU A 257 7.06 -6.96 -16.52
N LYS A 258 6.94 -5.65 -16.74
CA LYS A 258 7.94 -4.84 -17.43
C LYS A 258 8.68 -3.92 -16.48
N ILE A 259 7.99 -3.42 -15.46
CA ILE A 259 8.55 -2.43 -14.54
C ILE A 259 8.44 -2.94 -13.11
N VAL A 260 9.59 -3.03 -12.45
CA VAL A 260 9.69 -3.28 -11.02
C VAL A 260 10.25 -2.04 -10.35
N GLU A 261 9.66 -1.67 -9.24
CA GLU A 261 10.14 -0.59 -8.38
C GLU A 261 10.26 -1.10 -6.94
N ILE A 262 11.46 -0.98 -6.37
CA ILE A 262 11.73 -1.28 -4.97
C ILE A 262 11.91 0.05 -4.25
N VAL A 263 10.97 0.36 -3.37
CA VAL A 263 10.95 1.63 -2.65
C VAL A 263 11.33 1.38 -1.20
N GLY A 264 12.17 2.24 -0.62
CA GLY A 264 12.66 2.10 0.75
C GLY A 264 13.87 1.18 0.83
N TYR A 265 14.63 1.03 -0.26
CA TYR A 265 15.77 0.11 -0.30
C TYR A 265 16.89 0.53 0.66
N ARG A 266 17.35 -0.41 1.52
CA ARG A 266 18.48 -0.21 2.46
C ARG A 266 19.63 -1.22 2.29
N GLY A 267 19.72 -1.91 1.15
CA GLY A 267 20.79 -2.90 0.90
C GLY A 267 20.72 -4.16 1.77
N ARG A 268 19.56 -4.47 2.39
CA ARG A 268 19.37 -5.69 3.18
C ARG A 268 19.41 -6.94 2.30
N ILE A 269 19.94 -8.03 2.85
CA ILE A 269 20.12 -9.31 2.16
C ILE A 269 18.79 -9.83 1.59
N ASN A 270 17.74 -9.91 2.40
CA ASN A 270 16.41 -10.40 1.98
C ASN A 270 15.86 -9.60 0.79
N VAL A 271 16.07 -8.28 0.80
CA VAL A 271 15.61 -7.40 -0.27
C VAL A 271 16.44 -7.61 -1.55
N VAL A 272 17.75 -7.81 -1.43
CA VAL A 272 18.60 -8.18 -2.56
C VAL A 272 18.15 -9.52 -3.15
N GLU A 273 17.80 -10.50 -2.32
CA GLU A 273 17.24 -11.79 -2.77
C GLU A 273 15.92 -11.60 -3.53
N HIS A 274 15.01 -10.73 -3.06
CA HIS A 274 13.78 -10.41 -3.79
C HIS A 274 14.08 -9.83 -5.18
N VAL A 275 15.04 -8.93 -5.27
CA VAL A 275 15.44 -8.32 -6.54
C VAL A 275 16.01 -9.38 -7.48
N MET A 276 16.88 -10.27 -6.98
CA MET A 276 17.46 -11.35 -7.79
C MET A 276 16.40 -12.33 -8.29
N TYR A 277 15.45 -12.70 -7.43
CA TYR A 277 14.34 -13.56 -7.83
C TYR A 277 13.57 -12.96 -9.00
N LEU A 278 13.28 -11.66 -8.94
CA LEU A 278 12.58 -10.94 -10.00
C LEU A 278 13.38 -10.93 -11.31
N ILE A 279 14.71 -10.81 -11.27
CA ILE A 279 15.53 -10.91 -12.48
C ILE A 279 15.41 -12.29 -13.13
N GLU A 280 15.49 -13.33 -12.32
CA GLU A 280 15.49 -14.71 -12.81
C GLU A 280 14.11 -15.16 -13.33
N ASN A 281 13.04 -14.61 -12.75
CA ASN A 281 11.67 -15.06 -13.01
C ASN A 281 10.87 -14.11 -13.91
N VAL A 282 11.29 -12.85 -14.08
CA VAL A 282 10.55 -11.88 -14.91
C VAL A 282 11.19 -11.78 -16.30
N VAL A 283 10.57 -12.44 -17.27
CA VAL A 283 11.11 -12.58 -18.63
C VAL A 283 11.07 -11.27 -19.42
N ALA A 284 10.02 -10.47 -19.21
CA ALA A 284 9.80 -9.22 -19.96
C ALA A 284 10.28 -7.96 -19.21
N LEU A 285 11.17 -8.11 -18.22
CA LEU A 285 11.63 -6.98 -17.42
C LEU A 285 12.36 -5.95 -18.29
N GLU A 286 11.82 -4.74 -18.38
CA GLU A 286 12.38 -3.62 -19.14
C GLU A 286 13.08 -2.63 -18.22
N LYS A 287 12.57 -2.44 -16.99
CA LYS A 287 13.05 -1.43 -16.05
C LYS A 287 12.99 -1.89 -14.60
N LEU A 288 14.09 -1.66 -13.88
CA LEU A 288 14.14 -1.72 -12.42
C LEU A 288 14.43 -0.32 -11.86
N VAL A 289 13.60 0.10 -10.91
CA VAL A 289 13.81 1.32 -10.11
C VAL A 289 14.15 0.93 -8.68
N ILE A 290 15.24 1.47 -8.16
CA ILE A 290 15.60 1.42 -6.74
C ILE A 290 15.45 2.83 -6.17
N ASP A 291 14.47 3.00 -5.29
CA ASP A 291 14.26 4.22 -4.53
C ASP A 291 14.58 3.93 -3.06
N PRO A 292 15.64 4.53 -2.47
CA PRO A 292 15.93 4.38 -1.05
C PRO A 292 14.93 5.05 -0.10
N LEU A 293 14.10 5.97 -0.61
CA LEU A 293 13.24 6.82 0.22
C LEU A 293 12.04 6.05 0.78
N THR A 294 11.69 6.27 2.05
CA THR A 294 10.53 5.66 2.73
C THR A 294 9.36 6.65 2.91
N HIS A 295 8.99 7.36 1.85
CA HIS A 295 8.07 8.51 1.91
C HIS A 295 6.62 8.16 2.38
N TRP A 296 6.21 6.89 2.38
CA TRP A 296 4.88 6.44 2.81
C TRP A 296 4.78 6.06 4.31
N CYS A 297 5.91 5.92 5.00
CA CYS A 297 5.94 5.57 6.43
C CYS A 297 5.83 6.79 7.36
N TYR A 298 6.00 8.01 6.84
CA TYR A 298 5.93 9.22 7.65
C TYR A 298 4.48 9.62 7.89
N HIS A 299 4.10 9.75 9.17
CA HIS A 299 2.82 10.33 9.59
C HIS A 299 2.57 11.69 8.91
N PRO A 300 1.31 12.15 8.78
CA PRO A 300 0.98 13.45 8.19
C PRO A 300 1.58 14.68 8.92
N THR A 301 2.28 14.49 10.03
CA THR A 301 2.81 15.54 10.91
C THR A 301 4.16 16.11 10.48
N GLY A 302 4.76 15.66 9.37
CA GLY A 302 5.90 16.34 8.75
C GLY A 302 7.16 16.35 9.61
N ILE A 303 7.47 15.22 10.26
CA ILE A 303 8.75 15.05 10.99
C ILE A 303 9.89 15.24 9.99
N ASN A 304 10.81 16.15 10.31
CA ASN A 304 12.05 16.35 9.56
C ASN A 304 12.82 15.04 9.46
N ARG A 305 13.30 14.70 8.27
CA ARG A 305 14.16 13.54 8.04
C ARG A 305 15.38 13.61 8.96
N ASP A 306 15.66 12.53 9.68
CA ASP A 306 16.88 12.42 10.47
C ASP A 306 18.10 12.41 9.54
N ILE A 307 19.19 13.05 9.95
CA ILE A 307 20.51 12.95 9.31
C ILE A 307 20.91 11.48 9.14
N LYS A 308 20.56 10.63 10.11
CA LYS A 308 20.79 9.19 10.04
C LYS A 308 20.06 8.54 8.85
N ASP A 309 18.78 8.85 8.66
CA ASP A 309 17.98 8.33 7.53
C ASP A 309 18.61 8.73 6.20
N VAL A 310 19.02 9.99 6.05
CA VAL A 310 19.65 10.53 4.84
C VAL A 310 20.97 9.80 4.54
N LYS A 311 21.80 9.57 5.56
CA LYS A 311 23.05 8.82 5.41
C LYS A 311 22.79 7.38 4.98
N GLU A 312 21.85 6.70 5.62
CA GLU A 312 21.46 5.34 5.22
C GLU A 312 20.87 5.32 3.79
N GLU A 313 20.20 6.39 3.34
CA GLU A 313 19.66 6.48 1.98
C GLU A 313 20.81 6.59 0.97
N GLU A 314 21.82 7.40 1.27
CA GLU A 314 23.04 7.54 0.45
C GLU A 314 23.84 6.23 0.37
N GLU A 315 24.09 5.57 1.51
CA GLU A 315 24.74 4.26 1.55
C GLU A 315 23.97 3.21 0.74
N ALA A 316 22.64 3.26 0.77
CA ALA A 316 21.80 2.38 -0.03
C ALA A 316 21.86 2.67 -1.54
N ARG A 317 21.95 3.95 -1.95
CA ARG A 317 22.21 4.31 -3.36
C ARG A 317 23.55 3.78 -3.83
N ASP A 318 24.59 3.97 -3.02
CA ASP A 318 25.93 3.48 -3.33
C ASP A 318 25.94 1.96 -3.47
N HIS A 319 25.29 1.26 -2.55
CA HIS A 319 25.12 -0.18 -2.63
C HIS A 319 24.38 -0.60 -3.92
N ALA A 320 23.25 0.03 -4.24
CA ALA A 320 22.47 -0.27 -5.44
C ALA A 320 23.29 -0.04 -6.73
N MET A 321 24.02 1.07 -6.82
CA MET A 321 24.77 1.44 -8.02
C MET A 321 26.08 0.65 -8.19
N HIS A 322 26.78 0.36 -7.10
CA HIS A 322 28.08 -0.31 -7.16
C HIS A 322 28.01 -1.83 -7.06
N GLN A 323 26.93 -2.38 -6.50
CA GLN A 323 26.76 -3.83 -6.32
C GLN A 323 25.61 -4.34 -7.17
N LEU A 324 24.38 -3.89 -6.89
CA LEU A 324 23.18 -4.46 -7.48
C LEU A 324 23.16 -4.26 -9.00
N LYS A 325 23.42 -3.05 -9.50
CA LYS A 325 23.43 -2.72 -10.94
C LYS A 325 24.36 -3.61 -11.76
N LYS A 326 25.48 -4.06 -11.19
CA LYS A 326 26.46 -4.94 -11.89
C LYS A 326 25.91 -6.35 -12.14
N MET A 327 24.86 -6.73 -11.42
CA MET A 327 24.22 -8.04 -11.54
C MET A 327 23.15 -8.06 -12.65
N PHE A 328 22.79 -6.90 -13.20
CA PHE A 328 21.72 -6.80 -14.18
C PHE A 328 22.23 -6.93 -15.61
N PRO A 329 21.46 -7.62 -16.49
CA PRO A 329 21.69 -7.56 -17.93
C PRO A 329 21.66 -6.11 -18.42
N SER A 330 22.50 -5.78 -19.40
CA SER A 330 22.54 -4.44 -20.00
C SER A 330 21.25 -4.06 -20.74
N THR A 331 20.39 -5.04 -21.03
CA THR A 331 19.06 -4.86 -21.65
C THR A 331 18.02 -4.28 -20.70
N VAL A 332 18.23 -4.39 -19.39
CA VAL A 332 17.30 -3.87 -18.37
C VAL A 332 17.73 -2.46 -17.97
N GLN A 333 16.82 -1.49 -18.06
CA GLN A 333 17.06 -0.14 -17.58
C GLN A 333 17.11 -0.13 -16.04
N PHE A 334 18.30 0.01 -15.46
CA PHE A 334 18.48 0.18 -14.02
C PHE A 334 18.53 1.66 -13.64
N VAL A 335 17.60 2.10 -12.79
CA VAL A 335 17.51 3.47 -12.27
C VAL A 335 17.61 3.43 -10.75
N CYS A 336 18.49 4.23 -10.16
CA CYS A 336 18.52 4.50 -8.72
C CYS A 336 18.21 5.97 -8.50
N LEU A 337 17.21 6.28 -7.66
CA LEU A 337 16.72 7.64 -7.39
C LEU A 337 17.48 8.36 -6.29
#